data_AF-A0A2G2LTR0-F1
#
_entry.id   AF-A0A2G2LTR0-F1
#
_cell.length_a   1.000
_cell.length_b   1.000
_cell.length_c   1.000
_cell.angle_alpha   90.00
_cell.angle_beta   90.00
_cell.angle_gamma   90.00
#
_symmetry.space_group_name_H-M   'P 1'
#
loop_
_entity.id
_entity.type
_entity.pdbx_description
1 polymer ?
#
loop_
_entity_poly.entity_id
_entity_poly.type
_entity_poly.pdbx_seq_one_letter_code
_entity_poly.pdbx_strand_id
1 'polypeptide(L)' 'MISGKDAEFVREKLGEPDEISSKENASGTVEFWLYKNLVRTGNGDKTYKYTQIGIINNYVETLGNTNRSPK' A
#
# COMPACT_ATOMS: atom_id res chain seq x y z
N MET A 1 11.16 6.78 -0.09
CA MET A 1 9.88 6.86 -0.83
C MET A 1 9.61 5.50 -1.46
N ILE A 2 8.38 5.00 -1.39
CA ILE A 2 7.97 3.65 -1.89
C ILE A 2 7.28 3.75 -3.26
N SER A 3 6.82 4.95 -3.65
CA SER A 3 6.23 5.20 -4.97
C SER A 3 7.23 4.90 -6.11
N GLY A 4 6.76 4.23 -7.16
CA GLY A 4 7.58 3.78 -8.31
C GLY A 4 8.50 2.59 -8.03
N LYS A 5 8.40 1.96 -6.84
CA LYS A 5 9.06 0.70 -6.54
C LYS A 5 8.18 -0.48 -6.90
N ASP A 6 8.80 -1.63 -7.06
CA ASP A 6 8.12 -2.90 -7.29
C ASP A 6 7.44 -3.41 -6.02
N ALA A 7 6.51 -4.35 -6.20
CA ALA A 7 5.73 -4.94 -5.13
C ALA A 7 6.59 -5.68 -4.08
N GLU A 8 7.72 -6.26 -4.49
CA GLU A 8 8.63 -7.01 -3.62
C GLU A 8 9.31 -6.08 -2.61
N PHE A 9 9.80 -4.93 -3.07
CA PHE A 9 10.37 -3.89 -2.21
C PHE A 9 9.38 -3.41 -1.13
N VAL A 10 8.08 -3.36 -1.45
CA VAL A 10 7.04 -3.01 -0.47
C VAL A 10 6.98 -4.05 0.64
N ARG A 11 6.99 -5.34 0.29
CA ARG A 11 6.92 -6.43 1.27
C ARG A 11 8.16 -6.50 2.14
N GLU A 12 9.34 -6.28 1.57
CA GLU A 12 10.58 -6.22 2.35
C GLU A 12 10.57 -5.10 3.39
N LYS A 13 9.93 -3.95 3.08
CA LYS A 13 9.91 -2.79 3.96
C LYS A 13 8.77 -2.77 4.96
N LEU A 14 7.59 -3.23 4.56
CA LEU A 14 6.36 -3.11 5.35
C LEU A 14 5.88 -4.47 5.90
N GLY A 15 6.49 -5.58 5.46
CA GLY A 15 6.00 -6.93 5.73
C GLY A 15 4.91 -7.35 4.75
N GLU A 16 4.20 -8.41 5.09
CA GLU A 16 3.04 -8.85 4.30
C GLU A 16 1.83 -7.92 4.55
N PRO A 17 1.04 -7.59 3.51
CA PRO A 17 -0.19 -6.84 3.68
C PRO A 17 -1.22 -7.65 4.47
N ASP A 18 -2.01 -6.97 5.31
CA ASP A 18 -3.13 -7.57 6.03
C ASP A 18 -4.26 -8.00 5.10
N GLU A 19 -4.44 -7.29 3.98
CA GLU A 19 -5.45 -7.60 2.97
C GLU A 19 -4.94 -7.26 1.58
N ILE A 20 -5.20 -8.16 0.63
CA ILE A 20 -4.92 -7.94 -0.79
C ILE A 20 -6.25 -8.05 -1.54
N SER A 21 -6.59 -7.00 -2.29
CA SER A 21 -7.75 -6.98 -3.17
C SER A 21 -7.28 -6.72 -4.60
N SER A 22 -7.52 -7.66 -5.51
CA SER A 22 -7.15 -7.54 -6.92
C SER A 22 -8.37 -7.23 -7.79
N LYS A 23 -8.24 -6.29 -8.70
CA LYS A 23 -9.25 -5.94 -9.70
C LYS A 23 -8.61 -5.80 -11.07
N GLU A 24 -9.17 -6.48 -12.06
CA GLU A 24 -8.77 -6.31 -13.45
C GLU A 24 -9.50 -5.11 -14.07
N ASN A 25 -8.78 -4.28 -14.81
CA ASN A 25 -9.35 -3.18 -15.59
C ASN A 25 -8.71 -3.12 -16.99
N ALA A 26 -9.13 -2.15 -17.80
CA ALA A 26 -8.65 -1.99 -19.18
C ALA A 26 -7.13 -1.75 -19.31
N SER A 27 -6.44 -1.36 -18.23
CA SER A 27 -5.00 -1.10 -18.18
C SER A 27 -4.18 -2.24 -17.56
N GLY A 28 -4.84 -3.32 -17.11
CA GLY A 28 -4.19 -4.50 -16.53
C GLY A 28 -4.76 -4.90 -15.16
N THR A 29 -3.98 -5.69 -14.42
CA THR A 29 -4.33 -6.11 -13.06
C THR A 29 -3.90 -5.02 -12.07
N VAL A 30 -4.87 -4.52 -11.30
CA VAL A 30 -4.64 -3.59 -10.20
C VAL A 30 -4.79 -4.34 -8.89
N GLU A 31 -3.78 -4.28 -8.04
CA GLU A 31 -3.82 -4.80 -6.69
C GLU A 31 -3.85 -3.67 -5.67
N PHE A 32 -4.73 -3.79 -4.68
CA PHE A 32 -4.81 -2.91 -3.54
C PHE A 32 -4.38 -3.66 -2.31
N TRP A 33 -3.23 -3.29 -1.78
CA TRP A 33 -2.66 -3.88 -0.59
C TRP A 33 -2.94 -2.97 0.59
N LEU A 34 -3.59 -3.51 1.61
CA LEU A 34 -3.92 -2.80 2.84
C LEU A 34 -3.02 -3.28 3.98
N TYR A 35 -2.36 -2.33 4.62
CA TYR A 35 -1.56 -2.53 5.81
C TYR A 35 -2.23 -1.83 6.99
N LYS A 36 -2.44 -2.56 8.09
CA LYS A 36 -3.01 -2.06 9.34
C LYS A 36 -1.88 -1.77 10.32
N ASN A 37 -1.94 -0.61 10.97
CA ASN A 37 -1.11 -0.21 12.11
C ASN A 37 0.43 -0.24 11.92
N LEU A 38 0.97 -0.15 10.70
CA LEU A 38 2.40 -0.44 10.47
C LEU A 38 3.24 0.65 9.80
N VAL A 39 2.71 1.83 9.48
CA VAL A 39 3.51 2.86 8.77
C VAL A 39 3.74 4.10 9.63
N ARG A 40 4.92 4.15 10.26
CA ARG A 40 5.55 5.40 10.70
C ARG A 40 6.17 6.08 9.48
N THR A 41 5.51 7.11 8.94
CA THR A 41 6.10 7.93 7.87
C THR A 41 7.10 8.94 8.47
N GLY A 42 8.40 8.60 8.47
CA GLY A 42 9.51 9.51 8.81
C GLY A 42 9.59 9.96 10.28
N ASN A 43 10.35 11.04 10.56
CA ASN A 43 10.53 11.66 11.89
C ASN A 43 9.25 12.29 12.49
N GLY A 44 8.07 11.98 11.97
CA GLY A 44 6.80 12.51 12.47
C GLY A 44 6.12 11.53 13.43
N ASP A 45 5.61 12.03 14.55
CA ASP A 45 4.80 11.31 15.56
C ASP A 45 3.45 10.76 15.06
N LYS A 46 3.17 10.84 13.76
CA LYS A 46 1.88 10.43 13.20
C LYS A 46 1.95 8.98 12.72
N THR A 47 1.34 8.08 13.49
CA THR A 47 1.07 6.71 13.07
C THR A 47 -0.30 6.67 12.40
N TYR A 48 -0.35 6.33 11.12
CA TYR A 48 -1.62 6.11 10.43
C TYR A 48 -2.11 4.68 10.68
N LYS A 49 -3.39 4.53 11.02
CA LYS A 49 -3.98 3.21 11.30
C LYS A 49 -4.05 2.30 10.08
N TYR A 50 -4.15 2.88 8.88
CA TYR A 50 -4.25 2.14 7.64
C TYR A 50 -3.38 2.79 6.55
N THR A 51 -2.66 1.96 5.81
CA THR A 51 -1.95 2.37 4.59
C THR A 51 -2.42 1.47 3.46
N GLN A 52 -2.91 2.09 2.39
CA GLN A 52 -3.33 1.41 1.18
C GLN A 52 -2.33 1.71 0.07
N ILE A 53 -1.84 0.66 -0.58
CA ILE A 53 -0.89 0.73 -1.67
C ILE A 53 -1.57 0.16 -2.90
N GLY A 54 -1.68 0.97 -3.95
CA GLY A 54 -2.18 0.53 -5.25
C GLY A 54 -1.02 0.16 -6.16
N ILE A 55 -1.02 -1.07 -6.64
CA ILE A 55 0.00 -1.66 -7.50
C ILE A 55 -0.65 -1.96 -8.85
N ILE A 56 -0.02 -1.53 -9.94
CA ILE A 56 -0.47 -1.80 -11.31
C ILE A 56 0.71 -2.40 -12.07
N ASN A 57 0.50 -3.56 -12.70
CA ASN A 57 1.55 -4.25 -13.46
C ASN A 57 2.86 -4.46 -12.65
N ASN A 58 2.74 -4.82 -11.36
CA ASN A 58 3.85 -5.01 -10.41
C ASN A 58 4.58 -3.73 -9.94
N TYR A 59 4.08 -2.53 -10.28
CA TYR A 59 4.65 -1.25 -9.83
C TYR A 59 3.70 -0.49 -8.91
N VAL A 60 4.24 0.13 -7.86
CA VAL A 60 3.48 1.00 -6.95
C VAL A 60 3.13 2.30 -7.64
N GLU A 61 1.85 2.47 -7.94
CA GLU A 61 1.28 3.66 -8.57
C GLU A 61 0.71 4.65 -7.56
N THR A 62 0.08 4.14 -6.50
CA THR A 62 -0.60 5.00 -5.52
C THR A 62 -0.32 4.57 -4.08
N LEU A 63 -0.25 5.56 -3.19
CA LEU A 63 -0.04 5.35 -1.77
C LEU A 63 -0.97 6.29 -1.00
N GLY A 64 -1.91 5.72 -0.25
CA GLY A 64 -2.89 6.44 0.55
C GLY A 64 -2.77 6.06 2.03
N ASN A 65 -2.80 7.04 2.92
CA ASN A 65 -2.79 6.80 4.37
C ASN A 65 -4.10 7.32 4.97
N THR A 66 -4.76 6.51 5.80
CA THR A 66 -6.02 6.90 6.44
C THR A 66 -6.09 6.40 7.88
N ASN A 67 -6.74 7.20 8.73
CA ASN A 67 -7.10 6.80 10.10
C ASN A 67 -8.55 6.29 10.20
N ARG A 68 -9.33 6.41 9.12
CA ARG A 68 -10.64 5.79 8.99
C ARG A 68 -10.46 4.40 8.40
N SER A 69 -11.16 3.41 8.95
CA SER A 69 -11.23 2.09 8.33
C SER A 69 -11.69 2.27 6.87
N PRO A 70 -10.97 1.71 5.89
CA PRO A 70 -11.54 1.53 4.57
C PRO A 70 -12.82 0.71 4.74
N LYS A 71 -13.90 1.17 4.08
CA LYS A 71 -15.20 0.49 4.02
C LYS A 71 -15.30 -0.24 2.69
#